data_AF-A0A956ALU6-F1
#
_entry.id   AF-A0A956ALU6-F1
#
_cell.length_a   1.000
_cell.length_b   1.000
_cell.length_c   1.000
_cell.angle_alpha   90.00
_cell.angle_beta   90.00
_cell.angle_gamma   90.00
#
_symmetry.space_group_name_H-M   'P 1'
#
loop_
_entity.id
_entity.type
_entity.pdbx_description
1 polymer ?
#
loop_
_entity_poly.entity_id
_entity_poly.type
_entity_poly.pdbx_seq_one_letter_code
_entity_poly.pdbx_strand_id
1 'polypeptide(L)'
;MTADQQDPSPSPTRTRRTAEEARADILDAAQAAFEQGGPEAVRLKPIAEASGVTHSGVLYHFGSREGLLEALFQRAALVLREDVLAAVGGAWAGGRIDPGDLLTEIYARVADPQRATLLAYLLAHGRDPFPAANEQGLKRIAQGLSAFASGFMKEGKLSSEDAAFGLELITLVMFGDLLVGDHVRARLRDTPVEEQRERFQKRFAELLLVAAGITRE
;
A
#
# COMPACT_ATOMS: atom_id res chain seq x y z
N MET A 1 -37.66 -52.85 -26.95
CA MET A 1 -37.02 -52.45 -25.69
C MET A 1 -35.58 -52.11 -26.01
N THR A 2 -35.37 -51.04 -26.79
CA THR A 2 -34.97 -49.68 -26.34
C THR A 2 -33.64 -49.71 -25.59
N ALA A 3 -32.56 -49.58 -26.37
CA ALA A 3 -31.24 -49.24 -25.89
C ALA A 3 -31.27 -47.79 -25.40
N ASP A 4 -30.87 -47.59 -24.15
CA ASP A 4 -30.72 -46.31 -23.49
C ASP A 4 -29.47 -45.62 -24.06
N GLN A 5 -29.68 -44.68 -24.98
CA GLN A 5 -28.63 -43.78 -25.45
C GLN A 5 -28.56 -42.60 -24.49
N GLN A 6 -27.61 -42.65 -23.56
CA GLN A 6 -27.21 -41.47 -22.78
C GLN A 6 -26.41 -40.54 -23.69
N ASP A 7 -27.03 -39.43 -24.08
CA ASP A 7 -26.37 -38.28 -24.67
C ASP A 7 -25.29 -37.74 -23.71
N PRO A 8 -24.05 -37.49 -24.16
CA PRO A 8 -23.04 -36.86 -23.33
C PRO A 8 -23.46 -35.42 -23.05
N SER A 9 -23.61 -35.09 -21.76
CA SER A 9 -23.88 -33.71 -21.32
C SER A 9 -22.77 -32.77 -21.83
N PRO A 10 -23.12 -31.57 -22.34
CA PRO A 10 -22.13 -30.62 -22.84
C PRO A 10 -21.20 -30.21 -21.70
N SER A 11 -19.90 -30.46 -21.88
CA SER A 11 -18.86 -29.97 -20.96
C SER A 11 -18.98 -28.44 -20.87
N PRO A 12 -18.90 -27.85 -19.66
CA PRO A 12 -18.99 -26.41 -19.50
C PRO A 12 -17.86 -25.77 -20.31
N THR A 13 -18.23 -24.91 -21.26
CA THR A 13 -17.29 -24.14 -22.05
C THR A 13 -16.42 -23.35 -21.06
N ARG A 14 -15.16 -23.78 -20.87
CA ARG A 14 -14.16 -23.00 -20.13
C ARG A 14 -14.00 -21.68 -20.86
N THR A 15 -14.69 -20.65 -20.39
CA THR A 15 -14.50 -19.28 -20.84
C THR A 15 -13.01 -19.00 -20.77
N ARG A 16 -12.41 -18.74 -21.92
CA ARG A 16 -10.97 -18.55 -22.05
C ARG A 16 -10.64 -17.26 -21.30
N ARG A 17 -9.99 -17.39 -20.13
CA ARG A 17 -9.51 -16.24 -19.35
C ARG A 17 -8.74 -15.28 -20.26
N THR A 18 -8.96 -14.00 -20.08
CA THR A 18 -8.18 -12.98 -20.79
C THR A 18 -6.74 -12.97 -20.28
N ALA A 19 -5.83 -12.40 -21.06
CA ALA A 19 -4.43 -12.24 -20.63
C ALA A 19 -4.29 -11.36 -19.37
N GLU A 20 -5.21 -10.41 -19.19
CA GLU A 20 -5.24 -9.51 -18.02
C GLU A 20 -5.72 -10.22 -16.76
N GLU A 21 -6.79 -11.03 -16.86
CA GLU A 21 -7.28 -11.87 -15.75
C GLU A 21 -6.20 -12.85 -15.29
N ALA A 22 -5.55 -13.54 -16.23
CA ALA A 22 -4.45 -14.46 -15.91
C ALA A 22 -3.29 -13.73 -15.20
N ARG A 23 -2.95 -12.52 -15.65
CA ARG A 23 -1.91 -11.70 -15.01
C ARG A 23 -2.29 -11.30 -13.58
N ALA A 24 -3.55 -10.94 -13.35
CA ALA A 24 -4.07 -10.60 -12.02
C ALA A 24 -4.04 -11.81 -11.07
N ASP A 25 -4.55 -12.97 -11.51
CA ASP A 25 -4.57 -14.22 -10.74
C ASP A 25 -3.15 -14.62 -10.30
N ILE A 26 -2.16 -14.47 -11.18
CA ILE A 26 -0.76 -14.77 -10.87
C ILE A 26 -0.22 -13.81 -9.80
N LEU A 27 -0.54 -12.51 -9.89
CA LEU A 27 -0.10 -11.54 -8.90
C LEU A 27 -0.77 -11.74 -7.54
N ASP A 28 -2.05 -12.16 -7.51
CA ASP A 28 -2.75 -12.51 -6.27
C ASP A 28 -2.09 -13.71 -5.59
N ALA A 29 -1.79 -14.77 -6.35
CA ALA A 29 -1.09 -15.94 -5.83
C ALA A 29 0.34 -15.60 -5.36
N ALA A 30 1.05 -14.73 -6.09
CA ALA A 30 2.37 -14.25 -5.70
C ALA A 30 2.32 -13.43 -4.40
N GLN A 31 1.31 -12.57 -4.25
CA GLN A 31 1.10 -11.77 -3.04
C GLN A 31 0.85 -12.68 -1.82
N ALA A 32 -0.07 -13.64 -1.95
CA ALA A 32 -0.35 -14.58 -0.86
C ALA A 32 0.89 -15.41 -0.46
N ALA A 33 1.68 -15.85 -1.44
CA ALA A 33 2.93 -16.55 -1.16
C ALA A 33 3.94 -15.64 -0.42
N PHE A 34 4.07 -14.38 -0.87
CA PHE A 34 4.94 -13.40 -0.25
C PHE A 34 4.54 -13.11 1.20
N GLU A 35 3.25 -12.95 1.48
CA GLU A 35 2.73 -12.71 2.84
C GLU A 35 3.02 -13.89 3.79
N GLN A 36 3.05 -15.12 3.28
CA GLN A 36 3.30 -16.32 4.08
C GLN A 36 4.78 -16.58 4.38
N GLY A 37 5.69 -16.28 3.45
CA GLY A 37 7.09 -16.70 3.57
C GLY A 37 8.10 -15.74 2.95
N GLY A 38 7.68 -14.49 2.70
CA GLY A 38 8.52 -13.46 2.11
C GLY A 38 8.95 -13.76 0.67
N PRO A 39 10.03 -13.11 0.19
CA PRO A 39 10.49 -13.24 -1.18
C PRO A 39 10.77 -14.70 -1.58
N GLU A 40 11.34 -15.51 -0.68
CA GLU A 40 11.72 -16.90 -0.93
C GLU A 40 10.53 -17.85 -1.22
N ALA A 41 9.35 -17.48 -0.74
CA ALA A 41 8.10 -18.20 -1.03
C ALA A 41 7.55 -17.91 -2.43
N VAL A 42 7.95 -16.81 -3.06
CA VAL A 42 7.52 -16.44 -4.42
C VAL A 42 8.24 -17.32 -5.44
N ARG A 43 7.68 -18.49 -5.74
CA ARG A 43 8.25 -19.48 -6.67
C ARG A 43 7.31 -19.73 -7.84
N LEU A 44 7.84 -19.68 -9.05
CA LEU A 44 7.05 -19.73 -10.29
C LEU A 44 6.12 -20.95 -10.38
N LYS A 45 6.59 -22.14 -10.01
CA LYS A 45 5.80 -23.37 -10.09
C LYS A 45 4.63 -23.40 -9.09
N PRO A 46 4.83 -23.21 -7.77
CA PRO A 46 3.72 -23.09 -6.83
C PRO A 46 2.73 -21.97 -7.17
N ILE A 47 3.22 -20.84 -7.67
CA ILE A 47 2.35 -19.72 -8.07
C ILE A 47 1.50 -20.11 -9.28
N ALA A 48 2.07 -20.74 -10.29
CA ALA A 48 1.32 -21.22 -11.44
C ALA A 48 0.20 -22.18 -11.04
N GLU A 49 0.50 -23.12 -10.14
CA GLU A 49 -0.46 -24.07 -9.58
C GLU A 49 -1.59 -23.34 -8.84
N ALA A 50 -1.24 -22.40 -7.95
CA ALA A 50 -2.20 -21.63 -7.16
C ALA A 50 -3.09 -20.70 -8.01
N SER A 51 -2.55 -20.07 -9.05
CA SER A 51 -3.30 -19.18 -9.94
C SER A 51 -4.01 -19.93 -11.09
N GLY A 52 -3.85 -21.25 -11.18
CA GLY A 52 -4.47 -22.08 -12.21
C GLY A 52 -3.98 -21.76 -13.63
N VAL A 53 -2.73 -21.28 -13.78
CA VAL A 53 -2.06 -21.10 -15.07
C VAL A 53 -0.92 -22.12 -15.23
N THR A 54 -0.35 -22.24 -16.42
CA THR A 54 0.84 -23.08 -16.63
C THR A 54 2.10 -22.34 -16.22
N HIS A 55 3.17 -23.07 -15.86
CA HIS A 55 4.48 -22.48 -15.60
C HIS A 55 4.98 -21.62 -16.77
N SER A 56 4.78 -22.09 -18.01
CA SER A 56 5.09 -21.32 -19.21
C SER A 56 4.21 -20.06 -19.34
N GLY A 57 2.97 -20.10 -18.85
CA GLY A 57 2.10 -18.93 -18.78
C GLY A 57 2.64 -17.86 -17.83
N VAL A 58 3.14 -18.25 -16.65
CA VAL A 58 3.80 -17.30 -15.74
C VAL A 58 5.04 -16.67 -16.39
N LEU A 59 5.90 -17.50 -17.01
CA LEU A 59 7.08 -17.00 -17.73
C LEU A 59 6.70 -16.09 -18.91
N TYR A 60 5.61 -16.37 -19.61
CA TYR A 60 5.11 -15.50 -20.68
C TYR A 60 4.73 -14.10 -20.18
N HIS A 61 4.08 -14.01 -19.01
CA HIS A 61 3.65 -12.72 -18.45
C HIS A 61 4.76 -11.94 -17.74
N PHE A 62 5.68 -12.63 -17.08
CA PHE A 62 6.64 -12.00 -16.15
C PHE A 62 8.11 -12.24 -16.49
N GLY A 63 8.42 -13.13 -17.45
CA GLY A 63 9.77 -13.43 -17.92
C GLY A 63 10.61 -14.26 -16.95
N SER A 64 10.62 -13.91 -15.66
CA SER A 64 11.37 -14.61 -14.61
C SER A 64 10.68 -14.47 -13.25
N ARG A 65 11.27 -15.11 -12.22
CA ARG A 65 10.85 -14.91 -10.82
C ARG A 65 11.07 -13.47 -10.38
N GLU A 66 12.20 -12.89 -10.78
CA GLU A 66 12.56 -11.50 -10.49
C GLU A 66 11.60 -10.53 -11.17
N GLY A 67 11.19 -10.82 -12.41
CA GLY A 67 10.16 -10.04 -13.11
C GLY A 67 8.77 -10.16 -12.47
N LEU A 68 8.44 -11.31 -11.88
CA LEU A 68 7.20 -11.47 -11.10
C LEU A 68 7.26 -10.68 -9.79
N LEU A 69 8.38 -10.75 -9.06
CA LEU A 69 8.61 -9.95 -7.86
C LEU A 69 8.53 -8.45 -8.18
N GLU A 70 9.15 -8.00 -9.27
CA GLU A 70 9.07 -6.61 -9.74
C GLU A 70 7.62 -6.18 -9.98
N ALA A 71 6.83 -6.99 -10.68
CA ALA A 71 5.43 -6.70 -10.95
C ALA A 71 4.58 -6.67 -9.66
N LEU A 72 4.89 -7.54 -8.70
CA LEU A 72 4.28 -7.53 -7.37
C LEU A 72 4.61 -6.24 -6.61
N PHE A 73 5.85 -5.76 -6.69
CA PHE A 73 6.26 -4.50 -6.07
C PHE A 73 5.57 -3.29 -6.69
N GLN A 74 5.49 -3.24 -8.03
CA GLN A 74 4.76 -2.18 -8.74
C GLN A 74 3.29 -2.13 -8.33
N ARG A 75 2.65 -3.29 -8.21
CA ARG A 75 1.27 -3.38 -7.70
C ARG A 75 1.14 -2.80 -6.30
N ALA A 76 2.05 -3.12 -5.40
CA ALA A 76 2.00 -2.62 -4.03
C ALA A 76 2.25 -1.12 -3.92
N ALA A 77 3.19 -0.57 -4.69
CA ALA A 77 3.42 0.87 -4.76
C ALA A 77 2.18 1.63 -5.27
N LEU A 78 1.46 1.05 -6.25
CA LEU A 78 0.20 1.59 -6.75
C LEU A 78 -0.90 1.57 -5.69
N VAL A 79 -1.06 0.46 -4.97
CA VAL A 79 -2.04 0.34 -3.86
C VAL A 79 -1.74 1.37 -2.77
N LEU A 80 -0.48 1.50 -2.37
CA LEU A 80 -0.06 2.49 -1.38
C LEU A 80 -0.42 3.91 -1.82
N ARG A 81 -0.17 4.25 -3.09
CA ARG A 81 -0.56 5.55 -3.66
C ARG A 81 -2.06 5.77 -3.58
N GLU A 82 -2.86 4.79 -4.00
CA GLU A 82 -4.31 4.93 -4.00
C GLU A 82 -4.86 5.08 -2.57
N ASP A 83 -4.28 4.37 -1.59
CA ASP A 83 -4.68 4.53 -0.18
C ASP A 83 -4.37 5.92 0.37
N VAL A 84 -3.20 6.48 0.04
CA VAL A 84 -2.85 7.87 0.39
C VAL A 84 -3.80 8.85 -0.27
N LEU A 85 -4.06 8.70 -1.58
CA LEU A 85 -4.97 9.59 -2.31
C LEU A 85 -6.40 9.48 -1.80
N ALA A 86 -6.86 8.29 -1.43
CA ALA A 86 -8.18 8.07 -0.87
C ALA A 86 -8.30 8.67 0.55
N ALA A 87 -7.26 8.57 1.37
CA ALA A 87 -7.23 9.21 2.69
C ALA A 87 -7.28 10.73 2.56
N VAL A 88 -6.47 11.30 1.68
CA VAL A 88 -6.47 12.74 1.40
C VAL A 88 -7.80 13.17 0.79
N GLY A 89 -8.32 12.46 -0.22
CA GLY A 89 -9.54 12.77 -0.95
C GLY A 89 -10.83 12.64 -0.15
N GLY A 90 -10.96 11.57 0.63
CA GLY A 90 -12.14 11.30 1.47
C GLY A 90 -12.35 12.35 2.57
N ALA A 91 -11.26 12.98 3.00
CA ALA A 91 -11.30 14.10 3.93
C ALA A 91 -12.19 15.24 3.36
N TRP A 92 -11.97 15.63 2.10
CA TRP A 92 -12.61 16.82 1.51
C TRP A 92 -14.13 16.73 1.32
N ALA A 93 -14.70 15.52 1.37
CA ALA A 93 -16.12 15.30 1.13
C ALA A 93 -17.04 15.70 2.32
N GLY A 94 -16.46 16.01 3.51
CA GLY A 94 -17.23 16.18 4.76
C GLY A 94 -17.38 17.61 5.32
N GLY A 95 -16.80 18.64 4.69
CA GLY A 95 -17.06 20.05 5.05
C GLY A 95 -16.31 20.64 6.26
N ARG A 96 -15.82 19.84 7.22
CA ARG A 96 -14.76 20.21 8.19
C ARG A 96 -14.04 18.93 8.63
N ILE A 97 -12.81 18.73 8.18
CA ILE A 97 -11.97 17.65 8.70
C ILE A 97 -11.12 18.23 9.81
N ASP A 98 -11.09 17.58 10.96
CA ASP A 98 -10.05 17.86 11.94
C ASP A 98 -8.70 17.39 11.38
N PRO A 99 -7.69 18.28 11.29
CA PRO A 99 -6.37 17.92 10.77
C PRO A 99 -5.73 16.70 11.45
N GLY A 100 -5.99 16.49 12.74
CA GLY A 100 -5.46 15.37 13.49
C GLY A 100 -6.08 14.04 13.08
N ASP A 101 -7.39 14.04 12.82
CA ASP A 101 -8.11 12.86 12.35
C ASP A 101 -7.64 12.47 10.93
N LEU A 102 -7.39 13.45 10.05
CA LEU A 102 -6.83 13.19 8.72
C LEU A 102 -5.43 12.56 8.80
N LEU A 103 -4.54 13.14 9.61
CA LEU A 103 -3.19 12.63 9.78
C LEU A 103 -3.20 11.22 10.38
N THR A 104 -4.10 10.96 11.33
CA THR A 104 -4.29 9.63 11.93
C THR A 104 -4.76 8.61 10.89
N GLU A 105 -5.74 8.97 10.05
CA GLU A 105 -6.26 8.09 8.98
C GLU A 105 -5.19 7.78 7.92
N ILE A 106 -4.46 8.81 7.46
CA ILE A 106 -3.34 8.64 6.52
C ILE A 106 -2.30 7.70 7.11
N TYR A 107 -1.96 7.90 8.39
CA TYR A 107 -0.99 7.06 9.07
C TYR A 107 -1.47 5.61 9.12
N ALA A 108 -2.70 5.36 9.57
CA ALA A 108 -3.25 4.03 9.74
C ALA A 108 -3.25 3.22 8.43
N ARG A 109 -3.51 3.87 7.29
CA ARG A 109 -3.51 3.21 5.96
C ARG A 109 -2.13 2.93 5.40
N VAL A 110 -1.15 3.78 5.69
CA VAL A 110 0.19 3.70 5.09
C VAL A 110 1.16 2.88 5.94
N ALA A 111 1.10 3.03 7.27
CA ALA A 111 1.96 2.31 8.21
C ALA A 111 1.37 0.93 8.59
N ASP A 112 0.78 0.24 7.60
CA ASP A 112 0.25 -1.12 7.74
C ASP A 112 1.40 -2.16 7.75
N PRO A 113 1.64 -2.88 8.86
CA PRO A 113 2.73 -3.85 8.98
C PRO A 113 2.70 -4.95 7.94
N GLN A 114 1.52 -5.30 7.41
CA GLN A 114 1.40 -6.33 6.39
C GLN A 114 2.21 -5.96 5.13
N ARG A 115 2.45 -4.67 4.91
CA ARG A 115 3.21 -4.13 3.78
C ARG A 115 4.70 -3.96 4.10
N ALA A 116 5.10 -4.07 5.37
CA ALA A 116 6.44 -3.75 5.83
C ALA A 116 7.50 -4.60 5.14
N THR A 117 7.31 -5.92 5.07
CA THR A 117 8.26 -6.84 4.44
C THR A 117 8.45 -6.55 2.95
N LEU A 118 7.36 -6.19 2.27
CA LEU A 118 7.37 -5.90 0.84
C LEU A 118 8.11 -4.59 0.55
N LEU A 119 7.80 -3.54 1.32
CA LEU A 119 8.45 -2.23 1.19
C LEU A 119 9.92 -2.28 1.65
N ALA A 120 10.24 -3.03 2.70
CA ALA A 120 11.61 -3.26 3.14
C ALA A 120 12.45 -3.90 2.05
N TYR A 121 11.90 -4.93 1.38
CA TYR A 121 12.57 -5.60 0.28
C TYR A 121 12.82 -4.66 -0.89
N LEU A 122 11.80 -3.87 -1.27
CA LEU A 122 11.88 -2.88 -2.34
C LEU A 122 13.02 -1.88 -2.08
N LEU A 123 13.04 -1.29 -0.87
CA LEU A 123 14.05 -0.32 -0.46
C LEU A 123 15.46 -0.93 -0.41
N ALA A 124 15.59 -2.15 0.10
CA ALA A 124 16.88 -2.86 0.16
C ALA A 124 17.50 -3.12 -1.23
N HIS A 125 16.67 -3.16 -2.28
CA HIS A 125 17.11 -3.33 -3.67
C HIS A 125 17.25 -1.99 -4.41
N GLY A 126 17.29 -0.87 -3.69
CA GLY A 126 17.47 0.47 -4.25
C GLY A 126 16.31 0.93 -5.13
N ARG A 127 15.13 0.35 -4.95
CA ARG A 127 13.93 0.75 -5.68
C ARG A 127 13.22 1.86 -4.93
N ASP A 128 12.55 2.72 -5.70
CA ASP A 128 11.74 3.81 -5.16
C ASP A 128 10.37 3.25 -4.71
N PRO A 129 10.00 3.37 -3.41
CA PRO A 129 8.67 2.95 -2.94
C PRO A 129 7.56 3.85 -3.49
N PHE A 130 7.93 5.00 -4.06
CA PHE A 130 7.03 5.86 -4.78
C PHE A 130 7.01 5.48 -6.27
N PRO A 131 5.86 5.56 -6.95
CA PRO A 131 5.77 5.24 -8.36
C PRO A 131 6.69 6.13 -9.19
N ALA A 132 7.18 5.59 -10.32
CA ALA A 132 8.09 6.29 -11.21
C ALA A 132 7.57 7.68 -11.62
N ALA A 133 8.47 8.64 -11.80
CA ALA A 133 8.15 10.05 -12.05
C ALA A 133 7.21 10.28 -13.26
N ASN A 134 7.19 9.36 -14.23
CA ASN A 134 6.29 9.35 -15.38
C ASN A 134 4.81 9.14 -15.01
N GLU A 135 4.51 8.49 -13.88
CA GLU A 135 3.14 8.28 -13.37
C GLU A 135 2.66 9.42 -12.46
N GLN A 136 3.51 10.43 -12.21
CA GLN A 136 3.20 11.60 -11.39
C GLN A 136 2.73 11.26 -9.97
N GLY A 137 3.05 10.07 -9.45
CA GLY A 137 2.49 9.55 -8.19
C GLY A 137 2.77 10.46 -7.00
N LEU A 138 4.05 10.72 -6.73
CA LEU A 138 4.46 11.63 -5.65
C LEU A 138 3.96 13.06 -5.89
N LYS A 139 3.88 13.50 -7.15
CA LYS A 139 3.34 14.82 -7.51
C LYS A 139 1.85 14.94 -7.20
N ARG A 140 1.04 13.90 -7.42
CA ARG A 140 -0.38 13.88 -7.06
C ARG A 140 -0.59 13.86 -5.56
N ILE A 141 0.22 13.07 -4.83
CA ILE A 141 0.22 13.07 -3.37
C ILE A 141 0.57 14.48 -2.85
N ALA A 142 1.65 15.07 -3.36
CA ALA A 142 2.07 16.43 -3.03
C ALA A 142 1.00 17.47 -3.39
N GLN A 143 0.27 17.33 -4.50
CA GLN A 143 -0.85 18.21 -4.87
C GLN A 143 -2.02 18.10 -3.89
N GLY A 144 -2.42 16.89 -3.51
CA GLY A 144 -3.49 16.67 -2.54
C GLY A 144 -3.15 17.24 -1.17
N LEU A 145 -1.91 17.03 -0.72
CA LEU A 145 -1.40 17.58 0.54
C LEU A 145 -1.16 19.09 0.47
N SER A 146 -0.70 19.62 -0.65
CA SER A 146 -0.56 21.07 -0.86
C SER A 146 -1.93 21.74 -0.85
N ALA A 147 -2.96 21.12 -1.42
CA ALA A 147 -4.33 21.65 -1.35
C ALA A 147 -4.80 21.73 0.11
N PHE A 148 -4.44 20.73 0.94
CA PHE A 148 -4.73 20.72 2.38
C PHE A 148 -3.99 21.84 3.11
N ALA A 149 -2.66 21.89 2.94
CA ALA A 149 -1.83 22.94 3.52
C ALA A 149 -2.27 24.34 3.05
N SER A 150 -2.79 24.48 1.83
CA SER A 150 -3.26 25.76 1.28
C SER A 150 -4.37 26.41 2.09
N GLY A 151 -5.21 25.64 2.79
CA GLY A 151 -6.18 26.20 3.73
C GLY A 151 -5.50 26.97 4.86
N PHE A 152 -4.49 26.35 5.48
CA PHE A 152 -3.70 26.92 6.57
C PHE A 152 -2.74 28.02 6.09
N MET A 153 -2.18 27.89 4.90
CA MET A 153 -1.33 28.92 4.28
C MET A 153 -2.12 30.19 3.98
N LYS A 154 -3.37 30.09 3.48
CA LYS A 154 -4.22 31.25 3.21
C LYS A 154 -4.62 32.01 4.48
N GLU A 155 -4.72 31.31 5.61
CA GLU A 155 -4.97 31.91 6.92
C GLU A 155 -3.69 32.47 7.58
N GLY A 156 -2.52 32.36 6.93
CA GLY A 156 -1.24 32.80 7.46
C GLY A 156 -0.71 31.96 8.62
N LYS A 157 -1.30 30.77 8.84
CA LYS A 157 -0.98 29.88 9.97
C LYS A 157 0.17 28.93 9.68
N LEU A 158 0.52 28.72 8.41
CA LEU A 158 1.56 27.78 8.00
C LEU A 158 2.40 28.37 6.87
N SER A 159 3.73 28.32 6.98
CA SER A 159 4.62 28.72 5.89
C SER A 159 4.79 27.58 4.87
N SER A 160 5.22 27.91 3.64
CA SER A 160 5.50 26.88 2.62
C SER A 160 6.69 25.99 3.01
N GLU A 161 7.65 26.52 3.77
CA GLU A 161 8.82 25.78 4.25
C GLU A 161 8.41 24.79 5.33
N ASP A 162 7.61 25.23 6.31
CA ASP A 162 7.09 24.36 7.38
C ASP A 162 6.16 23.27 6.82
N ALA A 163 5.38 23.57 5.80
CA ALA A 163 4.54 22.58 5.12
C ALA A 163 5.39 21.50 4.43
N ALA A 164 6.48 21.89 3.77
CA ALA A 164 7.40 20.95 3.13
C ALA A 164 8.14 20.10 4.16
N PHE A 165 8.65 20.72 5.23
CA PHE A 165 9.31 20.04 6.33
C PHE A 165 8.38 19.05 7.05
N GLY A 166 7.15 19.47 7.33
CA GLY A 166 6.13 18.61 7.95
C GLY A 166 5.82 17.39 7.09
N LEU A 167 5.75 17.57 5.77
CA LEU A 167 5.54 16.48 4.81
C LEU A 167 6.74 15.51 4.74
N GLU A 168 7.96 16.04 4.76
CA GLU A 168 9.17 15.22 4.82
C GLU A 168 9.20 14.40 6.11
N LEU A 169 8.94 15.04 7.25
CA LEU A 169 8.94 14.42 8.56
C LEU A 169 7.87 13.31 8.68
N ILE A 170 6.62 13.57 8.28
CA ILE A 170 5.56 12.56 8.32
C ILE A 170 5.90 11.36 7.43
N THR A 171 6.46 11.62 6.24
CA THR A 171 6.87 10.55 5.33
C THR A 171 7.93 9.68 6.00
N LEU A 172 9.02 10.28 6.49
CA LEU A 172 10.11 9.54 7.14
C LEU A 172 9.65 8.76 8.38
N VAL A 173 8.83 9.37 9.24
CA VAL A 173 8.28 8.72 10.44
C VAL A 173 7.40 7.53 10.07
N MET A 174 6.56 7.67 9.05
CA MET A 174 5.67 6.59 8.63
C MET A 174 6.43 5.40 8.04
N PHE A 175 7.47 5.64 7.24
CA PHE A 175 8.35 4.57 6.77
C PHE A 175 9.12 3.92 7.91
N GLY A 176 9.63 4.71 8.86
CA GLY A 176 10.29 4.18 10.05
C GLY A 176 9.35 3.30 10.89
N ASP A 177 8.13 3.76 11.11
CA ASP A 177 7.15 3.00 11.89
C ASP A 177 6.69 1.72 11.18
N LEU A 178 6.46 1.81 9.88
CA LEU A 178 6.14 0.66 9.05
C LEU A 178 7.23 -0.42 9.16
N LEU A 179 8.50 -0.03 9.05
CA LEU A 179 9.62 -0.98 8.96
C LEU A 179 10.04 -1.55 10.32
N VAL A 180 10.10 -0.72 11.36
CA VAL A 180 10.67 -1.11 12.65
C VAL A 180 9.79 -0.79 13.86
N GLY A 181 8.63 -0.16 13.67
CA GLY A 181 7.78 0.35 14.75
C GLY A 181 7.37 -0.72 15.76
N ASP A 182 6.92 -1.89 15.30
CA ASP A 182 6.50 -2.97 16.20
C ASP A 182 7.66 -3.58 16.99
N HIS A 183 8.83 -3.67 16.37
CA HIS A 183 10.06 -4.13 17.03
C HIS A 183 10.51 -3.16 18.13
N VAL A 184 10.32 -1.86 17.91
CA VAL A 184 10.60 -0.81 18.89
C VAL A 184 9.58 -0.85 20.02
N ARG A 185 8.28 -0.88 19.72
CA ARG A 185 7.19 -0.92 20.71
C ARG A 185 7.27 -2.13 21.64
N ALA A 186 7.55 -3.30 21.09
CA ALA A 186 7.71 -4.53 21.86
C ALA A 186 8.86 -4.48 22.89
N ARG A 187 9.80 -3.53 22.74
CA ARG A 187 10.95 -3.36 23.65
C ARG A 187 10.80 -2.19 24.63
N LEU A 188 9.96 -1.21 24.31
CA LEU A 188 9.89 0.03 25.09
C LEU A 188 8.89 -0.04 26.26
N ARG A 189 7.82 -0.83 26.15
CA ARG A 189 6.73 -0.86 27.14
C ARG A 189 6.07 -2.23 27.20
N ASP A 190 5.51 -2.56 28.37
CA ASP A 190 4.79 -3.81 28.65
C ASP A 190 3.29 -3.78 28.24
N THR A 191 2.90 -2.86 27.37
CA THR A 191 1.53 -2.74 26.84
C THR A 191 1.42 -3.38 25.45
N PRO A 192 0.23 -3.84 25.01
CA PRO A 192 0.03 -4.39 23.67
C PRO A 192 0.54 -3.46 22.56
N VAL A 193 1.13 -4.02 21.50
CA VAL A 193 1.77 -3.26 20.41
C VAL A 193 0.75 -2.41 19.65
N GLU A 194 -0.46 -2.92 19.48
CA GLU A 194 -1.59 -2.26 18.84
C GLU A 194 -1.99 -1.00 19.61
N GLU A 195 -2.10 -1.08 20.93
CA GLU A 195 -2.41 0.09 21.78
C GLU A 195 -1.27 1.13 21.73
N GLN A 196 -0.02 0.67 21.75
CA GLN A 196 1.14 1.55 21.62
C GLN A 196 1.16 2.27 20.27
N ARG A 197 0.74 1.59 19.19
CA ARG A 197 0.64 2.15 17.84
C ARG A 197 -0.41 3.23 17.77
N GLU A 198 -1.64 2.96 18.18
CA GLU A 198 -2.74 3.94 18.16
C GLU A 198 -2.36 5.21 18.96
N ARG A 199 -1.76 5.01 20.14
CA ARG A 199 -1.28 6.12 20.96
C ARG A 199 -0.16 6.92 20.29
N PHE A 200 0.77 6.26 19.62
CA PHE A 200 1.85 6.93 18.89
C PHE A 200 1.29 7.78 17.74
N GLN A 201 0.38 7.20 16.95
CA GLN A 201 -0.27 7.86 15.81
C GLN A 201 -0.95 9.16 16.23
N LYS A 202 -1.82 9.07 17.25
CA LYS A 202 -2.54 10.23 17.77
C LYS A 202 -1.59 11.31 18.27
N ARG A 203 -0.59 10.93 19.07
CA ARG A 203 0.36 11.89 19.65
C ARG A 203 1.28 12.51 18.60
N PHE A 204 1.64 11.77 17.57
CA PHE A 204 2.43 12.27 16.46
C PHE A 204 1.65 13.30 15.63
N ALA A 205 0.38 13.02 15.33
CA ALA A 205 -0.50 13.98 14.67
C ALA A 205 -0.64 15.28 15.49
N GLU A 206 -0.87 15.18 16.79
CA GLU A 206 -0.92 16.34 17.70
C GLU A 206 0.39 17.14 17.69
N LEU A 207 1.54 16.48 17.76
CA LEU A 207 2.86 17.14 17.73
C LEU A 207 3.12 17.86 16.41
N LEU A 208 2.76 17.27 15.28
CA LEU A 208 2.90 17.90 13.97
C LEU A 208 2.05 19.17 13.87
N LEU A 209 0.80 19.13 14.36
CA LEU A 209 -0.08 20.29 14.34
C LEU A 209 0.43 21.42 15.25
N VAL A 210 0.93 21.08 16.43
CA VAL A 210 1.56 22.06 17.34
C VAL A 210 2.80 22.68 16.71
N ALA A 211 3.68 21.88 16.10
CA ALA A 211 4.87 22.38 15.41
C ALA A 211 4.50 23.28 14.22
N ALA A 212 3.39 22.99 13.55
CA ALA A 212 2.82 23.78 12.47
C ALA A 212 2.05 25.03 12.94
N GLY A 213 1.96 25.30 14.25
CA GLY A 213 1.19 26.43 14.80
C GLY A 213 -0.33 26.28 14.68
N ILE A 214 -0.82 25.07 14.41
CA ILE A 214 -2.24 24.73 14.28
C ILE A 214 -2.72 24.16 15.62
N THR A 215 -3.20 25.01 16.53
CA THR A 215 -3.79 24.58 17.81
C THR A 215 -5.30 24.40 17.70
N ARG A 216 -5.86 23.35 18.33
CA ARG A 216 -7.31 23.25 18.59
C ARG A 216 -7.68 24.34 19.61
N GLU A 217 -8.51 25.30 19.20
CA GLU A 217 -9.27 26.16 20.12
C GLU A 217 -10.39 25.37 20.81
#